data_AF-Q5DVA4-F1
#
_entry.id   AF-Q5DVA4-F1
#
_cell.length_a   1.000
_cell.length_b   1.000
_cell.length_c   1.000
_cell.angle_alpha   90.00
_cell.angle_beta   90.00
_cell.angle_gamma   90.00
#
_symmetry.space_group_name_H-M   'P 1'
#
loop_
_entity.id
_entity.type
_entity.pdbx_description
1 polymer ?
#
loop_
_entity_poly.entity_id
_entity_poly.type
_entity_poly.pdbx_seq_one_letter_code
_entity_poly.pdbx_strand_id
1 'polypeptide(L)' 'TGKRALQIGEALIDDCNCNSTMLKDSPNTVMACMRAVDSKTISVQ' A
#
# COMPACT_ATOMS: atom_id res chain seq x y z
N THR A 1 14.86 -9.40 9.60
CA THR A 1 13.45 -9.77 9.39
C THR A 1 12.65 -8.61 8.78
N GLY A 2 12.90 -8.27 7.50
CA GLY A 2 12.18 -7.17 6.80
C GLY A 2 11.29 -7.62 5.64
N LYS A 3 11.49 -8.85 5.13
CA LYS A 3 10.75 -9.38 3.98
C LYS A 3 9.25 -9.55 4.25
N ARG A 4 8.88 -9.91 5.49
CA ARG A 4 7.46 -10.02 5.89
C ARG A 4 6.77 -8.66 5.93
N ALA A 5 7.45 -7.61 6.39
CA ALA A 5 6.89 -6.27 6.42
C ALA A 5 6.64 -5.74 5.00
N LEU A 6 7.53 -6.06 4.05
CA LEU A 6 7.33 -5.71 2.64
C LEU A 6 6.10 -6.41 2.06
N GLN A 7 5.94 -7.72 2.30
CA GLN A 7 4.79 -8.48 1.84
C GLN A 7 3.45 -7.97 2.42
N ILE A 8 3.45 -7.58 3.70
CA ILE A 8 2.26 -7.00 4.34
C ILE A 8 1.96 -5.61 3.77
N GLY A 9 2.99 -4.79 3.51
CA GLY A 9 2.82 -3.49 2.88
C GLY A 9 2.28 -3.58 1.45
N GLU A 10 2.79 -4.51 0.65
CA GLU A 10 2.29 -4.77 -0.71
C GLU A 10 0.83 -5.26 -0.68
N ALA A 11 0.50 -6.18 0.22
CA ALA A 11 -0.89 -6.64 0.41
C ALA A 11 -1.83 -5.50 0.82
N LEU A 12 -1.44 -4.65 1.76
CA LEU A 12 -2.23 -3.47 2.16
C LEU A 12 -2.46 -2.51 0.99
N ILE A 13 -1.44 -2.28 0.15
CA ILE A 13 -1.57 -1.43 -1.04
C ILE A 13 -2.58 -2.01 -2.02
N ASP A 14 -2.57 -3.32 -2.23
CA ASP A 14 -3.49 -4.01 -3.12
C ASP A 14 -4.92 -4.05 -2.54
N ASP A 15 -5.07 -4.26 -1.23
CA ASP A 15 -6.36 -4.20 -0.53
C ASP A 15 -6.96 -2.78 -0.57
N CYS A 16 -6.11 -1.76 -0.59
CA CYS A 16 -6.49 -0.36 -0.77
C CYS A 16 -6.68 0.04 -2.24
N ASN A 17 -6.54 -0.91 -3.19
CA ASN A 17 -6.68 -0.71 -4.63
C ASN A 17 -5.67 0.32 -5.22
N CYS A 18 -4.51 0.47 -4.57
CA CYS A 18 -3.46 1.44 -4.91
C CYS A 18 -2.31 0.85 -5.74
N ASN A 19 -2.48 -0.38 -6.24
CA ASN A 19 -1.59 -1.12 -7.15
C ASN A 19 -0.12 -1.18 -6.70
N SER A 20 0.21 -2.20 -5.92
CA SER A 20 1.54 -2.43 -5.33
C SER A 20 2.64 -2.59 -6.37
N THR A 21 2.32 -3.07 -7.58
CA THR A 21 3.32 -3.24 -8.65
C THR A 21 3.89 -1.92 -9.16
N MET A 22 3.11 -0.82 -9.10
CA MET A 22 3.58 0.52 -9.45
C MET A 22 4.49 1.14 -8.38
N LEU A 23 4.69 0.49 -7.24
CA LEU A 23 5.59 1.00 -6.19
C LEU A 23 7.05 1.07 -6.69
N LYS A 24 7.43 0.21 -7.65
CA LYS A 24 8.77 0.20 -8.26
C LYS A 24 8.94 1.23 -9.39
N ASP A 25 7.89 1.45 -10.18
CA ASP A 25 7.93 2.38 -11.33
C ASP A 25 7.54 3.81 -10.96
N SER A 26 6.62 3.98 -10.00
CA SER A 26 6.02 5.27 -9.64
C SER A 26 5.57 5.29 -8.17
N PRO A 27 6.52 5.31 -7.22
CA PRO A 27 6.23 5.29 -5.78
C PRO A 27 5.41 6.50 -5.32
N ASN A 28 5.56 7.66 -5.98
CA ASN A 28 4.80 8.88 -5.65
C ASN A 28 3.28 8.68 -5.83
N THR A 29 2.87 8.00 -6.90
CA THR A 29 1.46 7.73 -7.20
C THR A 29 0.85 6.78 -6.18
N VAL A 30 1.57 5.70 -5.85
CA VAL A 30 1.11 4.71 -4.87
C VAL A 30 1.01 5.33 -3.47
N MET A 31 2.01 6.10 -3.05
CA MET A 31 1.99 6.78 -1.74
C MET A 31 0.93 7.89 -1.67
N ALA A 32 0.61 8.56 -2.78
CA ALA A 32 -0.50 9.51 -2.85
C ALA A 32 -1.87 8.81 -2.73
N CYS A 33 -2.03 7.67 -3.40
CA CYS A 33 -3.23 6.83 -3.30
C CYS A 33 -3.42 6.32 -1.86
N MET A 34 -2.38 5.76 -1.24
CA MET A 34 -2.41 5.28 0.16
C MET A 34 -2.79 6.38 1.17
N ARG A 35 -2.41 7.64 0.91
CA ARG A 35 -2.78 8.80 1.73
C ARG A 35 -4.21 9.29 1.49
N ALA A 36 -4.78 8.99 0.32
CA ALA A 36 -6.16 9.31 -0.03
C ALA A 36 -7.15 8.22 0.41
N VAL A 37 -6.65 7.04 0.75
CA VAL A 37 -7.45 5.93 1.30
C VAL A 37 -7.93 6.29 2.71
N ASP A 38 -9.21 6.00 2.98
CA ASP A 38 -9.83 6.25 4.26
C ASP A 38 -9.10 5.49 5.39
N SER A 39 -8.78 6.22 6.47
CA SER A 39 -8.02 5.67 7.59
C SER A 39 -8.73 4.51 8.29
N LYS A 40 -10.06 4.40 8.16
CA LYS A 40 -10.84 3.29 8.70
C LYS A 40 -10.59 1.99 7.94
N THR A 41 -10.29 2.06 6.64
CA THR A 41 -9.91 0.90 5.81
C THR A 41 -8.53 0.39 6.20
N ILE A 42 -7.61 1.29 6.58
CA ILE A 42 -6.26 0.93 7.05
C ILE A 42 -6.32 0.37 8.49
N SER A 43 -7.25 0.86 9.32
CA SER A 43 -7.34 0.48 10.74
C SER A 43 -7.97 -0.90 11.00
N VAL A 44 -8.48 -1.59 9.98
CA VAL A 44 -9.13 -2.92 10.12
C VAL A 44 -8.23 -4.09 9.70
N GLN A 45 -7.03 -3.82 9.18
CA GLN A 45 -5.96 -4.79 8.91
C GLN A 45 -4.86 -4.67 9.96
#